data_AF-A0A7S1N2G8-F1
#
_entry.id   AF-A0A7S1N2G8-F1
#
_cell.length_a   1.000
_cell.length_b   1.000
_cell.length_c   1.000
_cell.angle_alpha   90.00
_cell.angle_beta   90.00
_cell.angle_gamma   90.00
#
_symmetry.space_group_name_H-M   'P 1'
#
loop_
_entity.id
_entity.type
_entity.pdbx_description
1 polymer ?
#
loop_
_entity_poly.entity_id
_entity_poly.type
_entity_poly.pdbx_seq_one_letter_code
_entity_poly.pdbx_strand_id
1 'polypeptide(L)'
;DSKALLETMLPALEGKPLDIVINNAGYFWNQCETLENLSMEEDMKQIGICAVGPLHVSGYLARAGLVKPGGRIVIISSQAGSVEWRLTQNPKGGDYGHHMSRAACNIAGVLLSQELKDKNIAV
;
A
#
# COMPACT_ATOMS: atom_id res chain seq x y z
N ASP A 1 -10.25 2.84 -7.44
CA ASP A 1 -10.83 4.08 -8.00
C ASP A 1 -11.25 4.98 -6.83
N SER A 2 -10.93 6.28 -6.92
CA SER A 2 -11.36 7.32 -5.96
C SER A 2 -12.87 7.35 -5.78
N LYS A 3 -13.66 6.97 -6.80
CA LYS A 3 -15.12 6.94 -6.72
C LYS A 3 -15.64 6.06 -5.56
N ALA A 4 -15.18 4.82 -5.44
CA ALA A 4 -15.59 3.92 -4.37
C ALA A 4 -15.19 4.43 -2.98
N LEU A 5 -14.04 5.10 -2.88
CA LEU A 5 -13.60 5.74 -1.65
C LEU A 5 -14.59 6.85 -1.24
N LEU A 6 -14.93 7.73 -2.18
CA LEU A 6 -15.77 8.90 -1.96
C LEU A 6 -17.24 8.54 -1.70
N GLU A 7 -17.79 7.62 -2.49
CA GLU A 7 -19.22 7.32 -2.48
C GLU A 7 -19.62 6.28 -1.43
N THR A 8 -18.71 5.42 -0.99
CA THR A 8 -19.03 4.33 -0.05
C THR A 8 -18.36 4.52 1.30
N MET A 9 -17.05 4.78 1.32
CA MET A 9 -16.29 4.79 2.57
C MET A 9 -16.54 6.07 3.38
N LEU A 10 -16.57 7.25 2.75
CA LEU A 10 -16.68 8.52 3.48
C LEU A 10 -18.02 8.74 4.17
N PRO A 11 -19.18 8.46 3.56
CA PRO A 11 -20.45 8.61 4.26
C PRO A 11 -20.52 7.75 5.53
N ALA A 12 -19.88 6.58 5.53
CA ALA A 12 -19.81 5.72 6.70
C ALA A 12 -18.92 6.28 7.84
N LEU A 13 -17.92 7.10 7.48
CA LEU A 13 -16.91 7.68 8.35
C LEU A 13 -17.17 9.13 8.75
N GLU A 14 -18.23 9.75 8.24
CA GLU A 14 -18.56 11.15 8.53
C GLU A 14 -18.73 11.38 10.04
N GLY A 15 -18.02 12.38 10.57
CA GLY A 15 -18.00 12.71 12.00
C GLY A 15 -17.26 11.70 12.89
N LYS A 16 -16.59 10.70 12.32
CA LYS A 16 -15.89 9.62 13.05
C LYS A 16 -14.39 9.64 12.75
N PRO A 17 -13.59 10.43 13.49
CA PRO A 17 -12.14 10.39 13.32
C PRO A 17 -11.60 9.01 13.70
N LEU A 18 -10.64 8.53 12.91
CA LEU A 18 -10.02 7.22 13.00
C LEU A 18 -8.78 7.28 13.88
N ASP A 19 -8.68 6.36 14.84
CA ASP A 19 -7.48 6.11 15.63
C ASP A 19 -6.41 5.36 14.84
N ILE A 20 -6.86 4.38 14.05
CA ILE A 20 -6.00 3.43 13.34
C ILE A 20 -6.57 3.17 11.95
N VAL A 21 -5.72 3.26 10.93
CA VAL A 21 -6.00 2.85 9.55
C VAL A 21 -5.08 1.69 9.22
N ILE A 22 -5.61 0.55 8.76
CA ILE A 22 -4.81 -0.61 8.38
C ILE A 22 -5.00 -0.90 6.89
N ASN A 23 -3.99 -0.59 6.09
CA ASN A 23 -3.93 -0.92 4.67
C ASN A 23 -3.46 -2.36 4.51
N ASN A 24 -4.41 -3.30 4.57
CA ASN A 24 -4.17 -4.73 4.41
C ASN A 24 -4.53 -5.26 3.01
N ALA A 25 -5.41 -4.57 2.28
CA ALA A 25 -5.86 -5.04 0.96
C ALA A 25 -4.66 -5.32 0.04
N GLY A 26 -4.69 -6.48 -0.60
CA GLY A 26 -3.58 -6.96 -1.42
C GLY A 26 -4.07 -7.89 -2.51
N TYR A 27 -3.27 -7.99 -3.57
CA TYR A 27 -3.54 -8.80 -4.73
C TYR A 27 -2.28 -9.57 -5.13
N PHE A 28 -2.40 -10.87 -5.28
CA PHE A 28 -1.35 -11.73 -5.79
C PHE A 28 -1.98 -12.67 -6.81
N TRP A 29 -1.74 -12.39 -8.08
CA TRP A 29 -2.44 -13.02 -9.18
C TRP A 29 -1.99 -14.47 -9.40
N ASN A 30 -0.73 -14.66 -9.79
CA ASN A 30 -0.16 -15.97 -10.07
C ASN A 30 1.12 -16.16 -9.26
N GLN A 31 1.27 -17.32 -8.63
CA GLN A 31 2.49 -17.69 -7.94
C GLN A 31 3.47 -18.29 -8.95
N CYS A 32 4.75 -17.98 -8.82
CA CYS A 32 5.80 -18.38 -9.75
C CYS A 32 5.61 -17.77 -11.15
N GLU A 33 5.27 -16.48 -11.20
CA GLU A 33 5.38 -15.73 -12.46
C GLU A 33 6.84 -15.69 -12.91
N THR A 34 7.08 -15.89 -14.21
CA THR A 34 8.40 -15.85 -14.86
C THR A 34 8.32 -15.04 -16.15
N LEU A 35 9.46 -14.85 -16.84
CA LEU A 35 9.47 -14.08 -18.08
C LEU A 35 8.62 -14.71 -19.20
N GLU A 36 8.37 -16.02 -19.11
CA GLU A 36 7.61 -16.79 -20.08
C GLU A 36 6.09 -16.68 -19.91
N ASN A 37 5.60 -16.29 -18.73
CA ASN A 37 4.17 -16.29 -18.40
C ASN A 37 3.66 -15.01 -17.75
N LEU A 38 4.50 -13.96 -17.67
CA LEU A 38 4.14 -12.69 -17.07
C LEU A 38 2.94 -12.04 -17.74
N SER A 39 2.13 -11.34 -16.95
CA SER A 39 1.05 -10.50 -17.47
C SER A 39 1.21 -9.07 -16.99
N MET A 40 1.57 -8.20 -17.92
CA MET A 40 1.67 -6.76 -17.66
C MET A 40 0.37 -6.17 -17.11
N GLU A 41 -0.79 -6.68 -17.53
CA GLU A 41 -2.08 -6.24 -16.99
C GLU A 41 -2.20 -6.54 -15.49
N GLU A 42 -1.78 -7.74 -15.08
CA GLU A 42 -1.88 -8.22 -13.72
C GLU A 42 -0.80 -7.62 -12.82
N ASP A 43 0.42 -7.46 -13.33
CA ASP A 43 1.49 -6.69 -12.69
C ASP A 43 1.03 -5.26 -12.35
N MET A 44 0.38 -4.59 -13.31
CA MET A 44 -0.14 -3.25 -13.10
C MET A 44 -1.30 -3.22 -12.10
N LYS A 45 -2.16 -4.26 -12.05
CA LYS A 45 -3.16 -4.41 -10.97
C LYS A 45 -2.48 -4.58 -9.61
N GLN A 46 -1.42 -5.38 -9.51
CA GLN A 46 -0.67 -5.55 -8.27
C GLN A 46 -0.03 -4.24 -7.80
N ILE A 47 0.58 -3.47 -8.69
CA ILE A 47 1.11 -2.13 -8.38
C ILE A 47 -0.01 -1.20 -7.93
N GLY A 48 -1.11 -1.14 -8.68
CA GLY A 48 -2.26 -0.28 -8.37
C GLY A 48 -2.88 -0.60 -7.01
N ILE A 49 -3.06 -1.88 -6.69
CA ILE A 49 -3.71 -2.33 -5.45
C ILE A 49 -2.73 -2.30 -4.27
N CYS A 50 -1.54 -2.89 -4.41
CA CYS A 50 -0.65 -3.13 -3.28
C CYS A 50 0.31 -1.97 -2.99
N ALA A 51 0.62 -1.11 -3.97
CA ALA A 51 1.51 0.04 -3.79
C ALA A 51 0.72 1.35 -3.73
N VAL A 52 -0.02 1.66 -4.79
CA VAL A 52 -0.73 2.94 -4.92
C VAL A 52 -1.97 3.00 -4.03
N GLY A 53 -2.68 1.87 -3.87
CA GLY A 53 -3.87 1.75 -3.02
C GLY A 53 -3.67 2.28 -1.60
N PRO A 54 -2.70 1.75 -0.82
CA PRO A 54 -2.39 2.24 0.52
C PRO A 54 -2.11 3.73 0.59
N LEU A 55 -1.29 4.26 -0.33
CA LEU A 55 -0.97 5.68 -0.41
C LEU A 55 -2.23 6.52 -0.67
N HIS A 56 -3.06 6.07 -1.61
CA HIS A 56 -4.24 6.80 -2.02
C HIS A 56 -5.30 6.89 -0.92
N VAL A 57 -5.60 5.77 -0.25
CA VAL A 57 -6.53 5.72 0.90
C VAL A 57 -6.00 6.57 2.05
N SER A 58 -4.74 6.35 2.44
CA SER A 58 -4.12 7.03 3.57
C SER A 58 -3.99 8.53 3.34
N GLY A 59 -3.50 8.92 2.17
CA GLY A 59 -3.36 10.32 1.79
C GLY A 59 -4.71 11.04 1.74
N TYR A 60 -5.76 10.37 1.28
CA TYR A 60 -7.10 10.96 1.31
C TYR A 60 -7.59 11.17 2.74
N LEU A 61 -7.58 10.11 3.58
CA LEU A 61 -8.04 10.18 4.97
C LEU A 61 -7.29 11.25 5.76
N ALA A 62 -5.97 11.37 5.56
CA ALA A 62 -5.14 12.37 6.21
C ALA A 62 -5.38 13.80 5.70
N ARG A 63 -5.74 13.99 4.43
CA ARG A 63 -6.14 15.32 3.88
C ARG A 63 -7.54 15.73 4.32
N ALA A 64 -8.45 14.77 4.45
CA ALA A 64 -9.81 14.98 4.93
C ALA A 64 -9.90 15.23 6.45
N GLY A 65 -8.78 15.15 7.19
CA GLY A 65 -8.77 15.29 8.65
C GLY A 65 -9.44 14.12 9.38
N LEU A 66 -9.62 12.99 8.71
CA LEU A 66 -10.31 11.82 9.26
C LEU A 66 -9.37 10.93 10.06
N VAL A 67 -8.05 11.09 9.96
CA VAL A 67 -7.10 10.48 10.91
C VAL A 67 -6.78 11.49 11.98
N LYS A 68 -7.06 11.15 13.24
CA LYS A 68 -6.85 12.09 14.35
C LYS A 68 -5.35 12.35 14.60
N PRO A 69 -4.98 13.51 15.19
CA PRO A 69 -3.66 13.68 15.80
C PRO A 69 -3.41 12.59 16.86
N GLY A 70 -2.23 11.99 16.83
CA GLY A 70 -1.86 10.79 17.61
C GLY A 70 -2.37 9.47 17.01
N GLY A 71 -3.05 9.51 15.86
CA GLY A 71 -3.49 8.34 15.11
C GLY A 71 -2.36 7.62 14.39
N ARG A 72 -2.66 6.44 13.86
CA ARG A 72 -1.68 5.57 13.19
C ARG A 72 -2.22 5.05 11.87
N ILE A 73 -1.38 5.05 10.86
CA ILE A 73 -1.59 4.34 9.61
C ILE A 73 -0.65 3.14 9.66
N VAL A 74 -1.13 1.97 9.29
CA VAL A 74 -0.35 0.73 9.25
C VAL A 74 -0.44 0.20 7.84
N ILE A 75 0.72 -0.02 7.22
CA ILE A 75 0.79 -0.57 5.86
C ILE A 75 1.29 -2.01 5.97
N ILE A 76 0.46 -2.96 5.56
CA ILE A 76 0.86 -4.37 5.51
C ILE A 76 1.65 -4.61 4.22
N SER A 77 2.96 -4.68 4.37
CA SER A 77 3.89 -5.05 3.30
C SER A 77 4.28 -6.53 3.36
N SER A 78 5.38 -6.91 2.73
CA SER A 78 5.94 -8.26 2.67
C SER A 78 7.46 -8.20 2.59
N GLN A 79 8.15 -9.26 3.02
CA GLN A 79 9.58 -9.46 2.75
C GLN A 79 9.90 -9.34 1.25
N ALA A 80 8.91 -9.60 0.40
CA ALA A 80 8.98 -9.40 -1.04
C ALA A 80 9.36 -7.97 -1.46
N GLY A 81 9.11 -6.96 -0.63
CA GLY A 81 9.53 -5.58 -0.93
C GLY A 81 11.00 -5.29 -0.61
N SER A 82 11.76 -6.26 -0.08
CA SER A 82 13.17 -6.10 0.26
C SER A 82 14.06 -6.61 -0.87
N VAL A 83 14.93 -5.74 -1.38
CA VAL A 83 15.97 -6.11 -2.33
C VAL A 83 16.99 -7.05 -1.69
N GLU A 84 17.37 -6.82 -0.43
CA GLU A 84 18.31 -7.67 0.29
C GLU A 84 17.80 -9.11 0.44
N TRP A 85 16.48 -9.27 0.62
CA TRP A 85 15.86 -10.59 0.70
C TRP A 85 16.02 -11.39 -0.60
N ARG A 86 16.05 -10.70 -1.75
CA ARG A 86 16.33 -11.30 -3.07
C ARG A 86 17.77 -11.80 -3.21
N LEU A 87 18.70 -11.29 -2.39
CA LEU A 87 20.11 -11.70 -2.42
C LEU A 87 20.42 -12.80 -1.39
N THR A 88 19.67 -12.85 -0.28
CA THR A 88 20.03 -13.67 0.88
C THR A 88 19.14 -14.89 1.11
N GLN A 89 17.83 -14.79 0.86
CA GLN A 89 16.86 -15.83 1.24
C GLN A 89 16.03 -16.35 0.07
N ASN A 90 15.81 -15.53 -0.97
CA ASN A 90 15.13 -15.95 -2.19
C ASN A 90 15.93 -15.54 -3.45
N PRO A 91 17.01 -16.26 -3.79
CA PRO A 91 17.94 -15.87 -4.86
C PRO A 91 17.49 -16.23 -6.28
N LYS A 92 16.23 -16.64 -6.49
CA LYS A 92 15.69 -17.02 -7.82
C LYS A 92 14.58 -16.09 -8.26
N GLY A 93 14.72 -15.40 -9.39
CA GLY A 93 13.76 -14.41 -9.89
C GLY A 93 12.32 -14.93 -10.11
N GLY A 94 11.42 -14.01 -10.49
CA GLY A 94 9.99 -14.27 -10.68
C GLY A 94 9.10 -13.39 -9.79
N ASP A 95 7.79 -13.58 -9.89
CA ASP A 95 6.75 -12.83 -9.16
C ASP A 95 6.96 -11.30 -9.24
N TYR A 96 7.20 -10.80 -10.46
CA TYR A 96 7.70 -9.45 -10.69
C TYR A 96 6.72 -8.40 -10.17
N GLY A 97 5.43 -8.49 -10.53
CA GLY A 97 4.41 -7.57 -10.04
C GLY A 97 4.27 -7.56 -8.52
N HIS A 98 4.37 -8.72 -7.86
CA HIS A 98 4.33 -8.79 -6.41
C HIS A 98 5.55 -8.11 -5.77
N HIS A 99 6.76 -8.46 -6.19
CA HIS A 99 7.99 -7.88 -5.64
C HIS A 99 8.08 -6.37 -5.89
N MET A 100 7.85 -5.93 -7.13
CA MET A 100 7.89 -4.52 -7.50
C MET A 100 6.84 -3.71 -6.72
N SER A 101 5.61 -4.21 -6.63
CA SER A 101 4.55 -3.50 -5.89
C SER A 101 4.86 -3.37 -4.39
N ARG A 102 5.46 -4.39 -3.75
CA ARG A 102 5.83 -4.32 -2.33
C ARG A 102 7.02 -3.40 -2.07
N ALA A 103 7.99 -3.36 -2.98
CA ALA A 103 9.10 -2.41 -2.89
C ALA A 103 8.60 -0.96 -3.04
N ALA A 104 7.72 -0.71 -4.02
CA ALA A 104 7.07 0.58 -4.20
C ALA A 104 6.19 0.99 -3.00
N CYS A 105 5.48 0.03 -2.40
CA CYS A 105 4.69 0.23 -1.19
C CYS A 105 5.57 0.68 -0.01
N ASN A 106 6.74 0.06 0.17
CA ASN A 106 7.67 0.40 1.25
C ASN A 106 8.19 1.84 1.14
N ILE A 107 8.66 2.25 -0.04
CA ILE A 107 9.13 3.63 -0.22
C ILE A 107 7.99 4.64 -0.06
N ALA A 108 6.78 4.31 -0.53
CA ALA A 108 5.61 5.16 -0.33
C ALA A 108 5.27 5.32 1.16
N GLY A 109 5.37 4.26 1.96
CA GLY A 109 5.16 4.31 3.41
C GLY A 109 6.15 5.24 4.11
N VAL A 110 7.43 5.17 3.77
CA VAL A 110 8.47 6.07 4.31
C VAL A 110 8.21 7.54 3.93
N LEU A 111 7.87 7.81 2.66
CA LEU A 111 7.55 9.16 2.21
C LEU A 111 6.32 9.72 2.93
N LEU A 112 5.27 8.90 3.06
CA LEU A 112 4.05 9.29 3.76
C LEU A 112 4.30 9.55 5.25
N SER A 113 5.14 8.74 5.91
CA SER A 113 5.50 8.95 7.32
C SER A 113 6.21 10.28 7.54
N GLN A 114 7.04 10.70 6.57
CA GLN A 114 7.74 11.99 6.62
C GLN A 114 6.76 13.15 6.46
N GLU A 115 5.82 13.08 5.51
CA GLU A 115 4.82 14.13 5.29
C GLU A 115 3.81 14.26 6.45
N LEU A 116 3.44 13.15 7.08
CA LEU A 116 2.41 13.14 8.13
C LEU A 116 2.97 13.41 9.54
N LYS A 117 4.29 13.54 9.68
CA LYS A 117 4.96 13.80 10.95
C LYS A 117 4.43 15.06 11.64
N ASP A 118 4.30 16.16 10.91
CA ASP A 118 3.84 17.45 11.47
C ASP A 118 2.36 17.44 11.86
N LYS A 119 1.59 16.46 11.35
CA LYS A 119 0.20 16.22 11.76
C LYS A 119 0.08 15.30 12.97
N ASN A 120 1.21 14.87 13.56
CA ASN A 120 1.27 13.89 14.64
C ASN A 120 0.58 12.56 14.27
N ILE A 121 0.75 12.09 13.04
CA ILE A 121 0.22 10.80 12.57
C ILE A 121 1.41 9.89 12.25
N ALA A 122 1.48 8.75 12.91
CA ALA A 122 2.48 7.73 12.59
C ALA A 122 2.04 6.90 11.38
N VAL A 123 3.00 6.43 10.59
CA VAL A 123 2.82 5.51 9.45
C VAL A 123 3.82 4.36 9.60
#